data_AF-A0A2A2JZU6-F1
#
_entry.id   AF-A0A2A2JZU6-F1
#
_cell.length_a   1.000
_cell.length_b   1.000
_cell.length_c   1.000
_cell.angle_alpha   90.00
_cell.angle_beta   90.00
_cell.angle_gamma   90.00
#
_symmetry.space_group_name_H-M   'P 1'
#
loop_
_entity.id
_entity.type
_entity.pdbx_description
1 polymer ?
#
loop_
_entity_poly.entity_id
_entity_poly.type
_entity_poly.pdbx_seq_one_letter_code
_entity_poly.pdbx_strand_id
1 'polypeptide(L)'
;MATTRDAALRGPGLYDAVKRVVMARPLAWLMLLGAMLRVWAALTPGFHHPDAIYQYLEPAHRLLTGEGVITWEWRTGIRSWMLPALLAIPLGIGEAIYPNGLLPMILPRFATAAASLGIIWAAWDIGRRHSATTGVLAGIVAATWFEIVFFAAETLAEPIAVTAFLPAAALLTARHAGPRRIAAAGALFAFAALARPHYAPAAAVLVLVEWRRDLFDGKRWAMLLAGALAVAAASAIVDAARGLVPFAWILGNFEQNIVHNVSARYGTFPALAYVAWFMEVWSWWMVPAVIGILYGWRQAPGLLAAAAVTLVIHSLIPHKEYRRTR
;
A
#
# COMPACT_ATOMS: atom_id res chain seq x y z
N MET A 1 -43.73 -41.22 -23.34
CA MET A 1 -42.30 -41.26 -23.70
C MET A 1 -41.87 -39.93 -24.35
N ALA A 2 -42.17 -38.79 -23.71
CA ALA A 2 -42.02 -37.45 -24.29
C ALA A 2 -41.41 -36.41 -23.31
N THR A 3 -40.83 -36.86 -22.20
CA THR A 3 -40.32 -35.97 -21.13
C THR A 3 -38.79 -35.84 -21.09
N THR A 4 -38.07 -36.60 -21.90
CA THR A 4 -36.59 -36.63 -21.88
C THR A 4 -35.93 -35.85 -23.02
N ARG A 5 -36.68 -35.41 -24.05
CA ARG A 5 -36.13 -34.61 -25.18
C ARG A 5 -36.08 -33.11 -24.94
N ASP A 6 -36.98 -32.55 -24.11
CA ASP A 6 -37.04 -31.10 -23.86
C ASP A 6 -35.98 -30.57 -22.89
N ALA A 7 -35.37 -31.45 -22.08
CA ALA A 7 -34.29 -31.06 -21.17
C ALA A 7 -32.94 -30.84 -21.89
N ALA A 8 -32.75 -31.46 -23.07
CA ALA A 8 -31.50 -31.39 -23.83
C ALA A 8 -31.38 -30.14 -24.73
N LEU A 9 -32.47 -29.38 -24.90
CA LEU A 9 -32.53 -28.20 -25.79
C LEU A 9 -32.48 -26.86 -25.05
N ARG A 10 -32.49 -26.85 -23.72
CA ARG A 10 -32.25 -25.63 -22.95
C ARG A 10 -30.74 -25.43 -22.86
N GLY A 11 -30.20 -24.65 -23.81
CA GLY A 11 -28.86 -24.07 -23.70
C GLY A 11 -28.69 -23.43 -22.31
N PRO A 12 -27.45 -23.27 -21.82
CA PRO A 12 -27.24 -22.79 -20.47
C PRO A 12 -28.02 -21.50 -20.23
N GLY A 13 -28.83 -21.49 -19.18
CA GLY A 13 -29.60 -20.31 -18.82
C GLY A 13 -28.67 -19.11 -18.68
N LEU A 14 -29.17 -17.90 -18.90
CA LEU A 14 -28.38 -16.66 -18.79
C LEU A 14 -27.49 -16.64 -17.53
N TYR A 15 -28.02 -17.15 -16.41
CA TYR A 15 -27.27 -17.36 -15.17
C TYR A 15 -26.03 -18.25 -15.31
N ASP A 16 -26.14 -19.43 -15.93
CA ASP A 16 -25.02 -20.37 -16.12
C ASP A 16 -23.99 -19.86 -17.14
N ALA A 17 -24.45 -19.09 -18.13
CA ALA A 17 -23.58 -18.41 -19.08
C ALA A 17 -22.79 -17.28 -18.40
N VAL A 18 -23.46 -16.41 -17.64
CA VAL A 18 -22.83 -15.33 -16.86
C VAL A 18 -21.88 -15.90 -15.81
N LYS A 19 -22.30 -16.93 -15.08
CA LYS A 19 -21.46 -17.63 -14.09
C LYS A 19 -20.19 -18.17 -14.75
N ARG A 20 -20.28 -18.78 -15.93
CA ARG A 20 -19.10 -19.25 -16.68
C ARG A 20 -18.14 -18.11 -17.05
N VAL A 21 -18.66 -17.00 -17.57
CA VAL A 21 -17.85 -15.85 -17.98
C VAL A 21 -17.18 -15.17 -16.78
N VAL A 22 -17.92 -14.96 -15.69
CA VAL A 22 -17.40 -14.31 -14.48
C VAL A 22 -16.38 -15.20 -13.78
N MET A 23 -16.65 -16.51 -13.66
CA MET A 23 -15.73 -17.45 -13.03
C MET A 23 -14.51 -17.78 -13.93
N ALA A 24 -14.58 -17.54 -15.23
CA ALA A 24 -13.44 -17.74 -16.13
C ALA A 24 -12.33 -16.70 -15.90
N ARG A 25 -12.67 -15.47 -15.50
CA ARG A 25 -11.70 -14.37 -15.30
C ARG A 25 -12.01 -13.52 -14.07
N PRO A 26 -12.01 -14.09 -12.86
CA PRO A 26 -12.37 -13.36 -11.64
C PRO A 26 -11.47 -12.15 -11.41
N LEU A 27 -10.16 -12.26 -11.65
CA LEU A 27 -9.22 -11.16 -11.48
C LEU A 27 -9.57 -9.95 -12.38
N ALA A 28 -9.99 -10.18 -13.63
CA ALA A 28 -10.31 -9.09 -14.54
C ALA A 28 -11.50 -8.26 -14.04
N TRP A 29 -12.53 -8.93 -13.53
CA TRP A 29 -13.70 -8.27 -12.94
C TRP A 29 -13.37 -7.54 -11.63
N LEU A 30 -12.53 -8.14 -10.78
CA LEU A 30 -12.03 -7.49 -9.56
C LEU A 30 -11.22 -6.23 -9.89
N MET A 31 -10.37 -6.30 -10.91
CA MET A 31 -9.59 -5.17 -11.39
C MET A 31 -10.46 -4.07 -11.98
N LEU A 32 -11.49 -4.43 -12.76
CA LEU A 32 -12.43 -3.47 -13.32
C LEU A 32 -13.20 -2.75 -12.21
N LEU A 33 -13.79 -3.50 -11.27
CA LEU A 33 -14.50 -2.94 -10.12
C LEU A 33 -13.59 -2.04 -9.29
N GLY A 34 -12.39 -2.52 -8.98
CA GLY A 34 -11.38 -1.75 -8.28
C GLY A 34 -11.04 -0.46 -9.01
N ALA A 35 -10.72 -0.53 -10.31
CA ALA A 35 -10.39 0.63 -11.13
C ALA A 35 -11.52 1.66 -11.13
N MET A 36 -12.78 1.25 -11.29
CA MET A 36 -13.92 2.16 -11.23
C MET A 36 -14.00 2.90 -9.89
N LEU A 37 -13.86 2.19 -8.77
CA LEU A 37 -13.87 2.79 -7.44
C LEU A 37 -12.67 3.71 -7.19
N ARG A 38 -11.50 3.36 -7.75
CA ARG A 38 -10.26 4.16 -7.67
C ARG A 38 -10.33 5.44 -8.49
N VAL A 39 -10.91 5.37 -9.69
CA VAL A 39 -11.19 6.54 -10.53
C VAL A 39 -12.15 7.48 -9.81
N TRP A 40 -13.23 6.93 -9.24
CA TRP A 40 -14.16 7.72 -8.44
C TRP A 40 -13.48 8.40 -7.24
N ALA A 41 -12.64 7.69 -6.48
CA ALA A 41 -11.88 8.27 -5.37
C ALA A 41 -10.88 9.35 -5.84
N ALA A 42 -10.20 9.14 -6.98
CA ALA A 42 -9.26 10.12 -7.53
C ALA A 42 -9.95 11.40 -8.00
N LEU A 43 -11.15 11.28 -8.58
CA LEU A 43 -11.96 12.41 -9.07
C LEU A 43 -12.71 13.14 -7.97
N THR A 44 -12.99 12.48 -6.84
CA THR A 44 -13.69 13.11 -5.72
C THR A 44 -12.82 14.21 -5.12
N PRO A 45 -13.22 15.49 -5.21
CA PRO A 45 -12.44 16.59 -4.69
C PRO A 45 -12.35 16.51 -3.17
N GLY A 46 -11.15 16.68 -2.64
CA GLY A 46 -10.90 16.66 -1.20
C GLY A 46 -9.50 16.16 -0.91
N PHE A 47 -8.70 17.00 -0.26
CA PHE A 47 -7.51 16.53 0.44
C PHE A 47 -7.94 16.34 1.89
N HIS A 48 -8.05 15.09 2.30
CA HIS A 48 -8.54 14.78 3.65
C HIS A 48 -7.50 15.13 4.72
N HIS A 49 -6.22 15.10 4.37
CA HIS A 49 -5.15 15.52 5.26
C HIS A 49 -4.27 16.59 4.60
N PRO A 50 -3.97 17.70 5.30
CA PRO A 50 -3.09 18.75 4.77
C PRO A 50 -1.71 18.22 4.36
N ASP A 51 -1.23 17.16 5.03
CA ASP A 51 0.01 16.44 4.72
C ASP A 51 0.10 16.01 3.24
N ALA A 52 -1.00 15.57 2.62
CA ALA A 52 -1.00 15.14 1.23
C ALA A 52 -0.52 16.26 0.29
N ILE A 53 -0.92 17.50 0.58
CA ILE A 53 -0.47 18.69 -0.12
C ILE A 53 0.91 19.11 0.38
N TYR A 54 1.00 19.55 1.64
CA TYR A 54 2.15 20.29 2.13
C TYR A 54 3.41 19.45 2.33
N GLN A 55 3.27 18.15 2.61
CA GLN A 55 4.43 17.28 2.82
C GLN A 55 4.85 16.55 1.54
N TYR A 56 4.02 16.49 0.49
CA TYR A 56 4.32 15.71 -0.71
C TYR A 56 4.11 16.47 -2.02
N LEU A 57 2.92 17.00 -2.30
CA LEU A 57 2.65 17.68 -3.57
C LEU A 57 3.31 19.05 -3.69
N GLU A 58 3.34 19.86 -2.64
CA GLU A 58 4.03 21.17 -2.61
C GLU A 58 5.55 21.00 -2.83
N PRO A 59 6.25 20.10 -2.10
CA PRO A 59 7.62 19.77 -2.42
C PRO A 59 7.81 19.25 -3.85
N ALA A 60 6.88 18.43 -4.37
CA ALA A 60 6.93 17.91 -5.74
C ALA A 60 6.82 19.02 -6.79
N HIS A 61 5.87 19.94 -6.60
CA HIS A 61 5.70 21.13 -7.44
C HIS A 61 6.95 22.00 -7.41
N ARG A 62 7.53 22.22 -6.23
CA ARG A 62 8.80 22.96 -6.08
C ARG A 62 9.95 22.33 -6.86
N LEU A 63 9.95 21.01 -7.09
CA LEU A 63 10.98 20.37 -7.92
C LEU A 63 10.90 20.78 -9.39
N LEU A 64 9.70 21.16 -9.84
CA LEU A 64 9.42 21.48 -11.23
C LEU A 64 9.52 22.99 -11.47
N THR A 65 9.01 23.81 -10.56
CA THR A 65 8.87 25.26 -10.74
C THR A 65 9.87 26.08 -9.93
N GLY A 66 10.49 25.49 -8.90
CA GLY A 66 11.27 26.23 -7.90
C GLY A 66 10.43 26.92 -6.82
N GLU A 67 9.11 26.92 -6.97
CA GLU A 67 8.15 27.56 -6.07
C GLU A 67 7.32 26.54 -5.30
N GLY A 68 6.99 26.86 -4.05
CA GLY A 68 6.15 25.99 -3.22
C GLY A 68 6.47 26.12 -1.73
N VAL A 69 5.50 25.74 -0.91
CA VAL A 69 5.57 25.84 0.55
C VAL A 69 6.53 24.79 1.09
N ILE A 70 7.55 25.24 1.82
CA ILE A 70 8.48 24.38 2.55
C ILE A 70 8.08 24.36 4.02
N THR A 71 7.55 23.22 4.47
CA THR A 71 7.19 23.00 5.87
C THR A 71 8.42 22.83 6.75
N TRP A 72 8.21 22.83 8.07
CA TRP A 72 9.30 22.72 9.04
C TRP A 72 10.09 21.42 8.87
N GLU A 73 9.42 20.31 8.51
CA GLU A 73 10.05 19.00 8.32
C GLU A 73 11.12 19.02 7.23
N TRP A 74 10.83 19.75 6.14
CA TRP A 74 11.75 19.94 5.02
C TRP A 74 12.90 20.86 5.38
N ARG A 75 12.67 21.91 6.19
CA ARG A 75 13.74 22.76 6.72
C ARG A 75 14.69 22.00 7.64
N THR A 76 14.15 21.11 8.47
CA THR A 76 14.92 20.24 9.36
C THR A 76 15.52 19.03 8.65
N GLY A 77 15.16 18.78 7.40
CA GLY A 77 15.67 17.66 6.61
C GLY A 77 15.25 16.28 7.10
N ILE A 78 14.07 16.13 7.71
CA ILE A 78 13.61 14.86 8.33
C ILE A 78 12.72 14.00 7.43
N ARG A 79 12.64 14.33 6.13
CA ARG A 79 11.82 13.63 5.14
C ARG A 79 12.63 13.25 3.91
N SER A 80 12.26 12.11 3.33
CA SER A 80 12.82 11.62 2.06
C SER A 80 12.29 12.40 0.88
N TRP A 81 13.17 12.85 -0.02
CA TRP A 81 12.80 13.45 -1.30
C TRP A 81 12.30 12.42 -2.33
N MET A 82 12.38 11.11 -2.04
CA MET A 82 11.96 10.05 -2.95
C MET A 82 10.49 10.18 -3.36
N LEU A 83 9.58 10.41 -2.41
CA LEU A 83 8.15 10.52 -2.70
C LEU A 83 7.80 11.79 -3.48
N PRO A 84 8.25 13.00 -3.09
CA PRO A 84 8.07 14.19 -3.94
C PRO A 84 8.65 14.03 -5.34
N ALA A 85 9.84 13.44 -5.48
CA ALA A 85 10.44 13.20 -6.80
C ALA A 85 9.60 12.26 -7.66
N LEU A 86 9.03 11.21 -7.06
CA LEU A 86 8.13 10.30 -7.77
C LEU A 86 6.81 10.99 -8.18
N LEU A 87 6.22 11.79 -7.29
CA LEU A 87 4.96 12.50 -7.54
C LEU A 87 5.13 13.69 -8.50
N ALA A 88 6.33 14.24 -8.61
CA ALA A 88 6.65 15.29 -9.59
C ALA A 88 6.48 14.80 -11.03
N ILE A 89 6.56 13.49 -11.30
CA ILE A 89 6.37 12.93 -12.65
C ILE A 89 4.92 13.15 -13.13
N PRO A 90 3.88 12.57 -12.49
CA PRO A 90 2.49 12.81 -12.90
C PRO A 90 2.07 14.27 -12.73
N LEU A 91 2.63 15.00 -11.74
CA LEU A 91 2.36 16.43 -11.58
C LEU A 91 2.86 17.22 -12.79
N GLY A 92 4.12 17.00 -13.21
CA GLY A 92 4.73 17.69 -14.35
C GLY A 92 4.05 17.36 -15.68
N ILE A 93 3.55 16.13 -15.86
CA ILE A 93 2.69 15.78 -17.01
C ILE A 93 1.41 16.63 -16.98
N GLY A 94 0.83 16.82 -15.79
CA GLY A 94 -0.36 17.65 -15.61
C GLY A 94 -0.10 19.11 -15.96
N GLU A 95 1.03 19.67 -15.50
CA GLU A 95 1.45 21.03 -15.82
C GLU A 95 1.72 21.21 -17.32
N ALA A 96 2.32 20.21 -17.97
CA ALA A 96 2.60 20.28 -19.40
C ALA A 96 1.32 20.26 -20.27
N ILE A 97 0.27 19.56 -19.82
CA ILE A 97 -0.99 19.43 -20.57
C ILE A 97 -1.96 20.57 -20.26
N TYR A 98 -2.09 20.94 -18.98
CA TYR A 98 -3.01 21.99 -18.54
C TYR A 98 -2.37 22.84 -17.44
N PRO A 99 -1.47 23.77 -17.81
CA PRO A 99 -0.78 24.65 -16.88
C PRO A 99 -1.78 25.47 -16.05
N ASN A 100 -1.51 25.63 -14.75
CA ASN A 100 -2.41 26.32 -13.79
C ASN A 100 -3.82 25.72 -13.69
N GLY A 101 -4.01 24.52 -14.23
CA GLY A 101 -5.27 23.79 -14.19
C GLY A 101 -5.40 22.87 -12.98
N LEU A 102 -6.45 22.05 -12.98
CA LEU A 102 -6.64 21.02 -11.94
C LEU A 102 -5.82 19.74 -12.21
N LEU A 103 -5.33 19.56 -13.43
CA LEU A 103 -4.66 18.34 -13.87
C LEU A 103 -3.35 18.01 -13.09
N PRO A 104 -2.49 18.99 -12.75
CA PRO A 104 -1.33 18.76 -11.87
C PRO A 104 -1.70 18.18 -10.50
N MET A 105 -2.89 18.49 -9.98
CA MET A 105 -3.38 17.97 -8.69
C MET A 105 -4.07 16.60 -8.84
N ILE A 106 -4.70 16.36 -9.98
CA ILE A 106 -5.50 15.16 -10.25
C ILE A 106 -4.63 13.98 -10.70
N LEU A 107 -3.61 14.19 -11.54
CA LEU A 107 -2.78 13.10 -12.06
C LEU A 107 -1.98 12.35 -11.00
N PRO A 108 -1.36 13.00 -9.99
CA PRO A 108 -0.72 12.29 -8.89
C PRO A 108 -1.70 11.36 -8.15
N ARG A 109 -2.94 11.80 -7.93
CA ARG A 109 -4.01 10.98 -7.32
C ARG A 109 -4.37 9.77 -8.18
N PHE A 110 -4.45 9.96 -9.50
CA PHE A 110 -4.66 8.83 -10.43
C PHE A 110 -3.48 7.86 -10.41
N ALA A 111 -2.24 8.34 -10.30
CA ALA A 111 -1.06 7.50 -10.24
C ALA A 111 -1.05 6.63 -8.97
N THR A 112 -1.35 7.20 -7.79
CA THR A 112 -1.46 6.43 -6.54
C THR A 112 -2.66 5.48 -6.58
N ALA A 113 -3.79 5.92 -7.15
CA ALA A 113 -4.97 5.10 -7.30
C ALA A 113 -4.70 3.88 -8.21
N ALA A 114 -4.00 4.08 -9.33
CA ALA A 114 -3.56 3.00 -10.20
C ALA A 114 -2.60 2.04 -9.50
N ALA A 115 -1.62 2.56 -8.74
CA ALA A 115 -0.71 1.73 -7.94
C ALA A 115 -1.48 0.86 -6.92
N SER A 116 -2.55 1.40 -6.31
CA SER A 116 -3.38 0.66 -5.35
C SER A 116 -4.07 -0.57 -5.93
N LEU A 117 -4.21 -0.69 -7.26
CA LEU A 117 -4.73 -1.92 -7.90
C LEU A 117 -3.83 -3.14 -7.63
N GLY A 118 -2.55 -2.89 -7.33
CA GLY A 118 -1.62 -3.92 -6.85
C GLY A 118 -2.12 -4.61 -5.57
N ILE A 119 -2.83 -3.89 -4.69
CA ILE A 119 -3.43 -4.46 -3.47
C ILE A 119 -4.47 -5.52 -3.81
N ILE A 120 -5.29 -5.26 -4.83
CA ILE A 120 -6.34 -6.18 -5.30
C ILE A 120 -5.70 -7.44 -5.90
N TRP A 121 -4.69 -7.26 -6.74
CA TRP A 121 -3.91 -8.38 -7.28
C TRP A 121 -3.30 -9.23 -6.16
N ALA A 122 -2.62 -8.58 -5.21
CA ALA A 122 -1.93 -9.26 -4.13
C ALA A 122 -2.91 -10.06 -3.25
N ALA A 123 -4.04 -9.46 -2.87
CA ALA A 123 -5.07 -10.13 -2.08
C ALA A 123 -5.66 -11.34 -2.82
N TRP A 124 -6.01 -11.18 -4.11
CA TRP A 124 -6.48 -12.28 -4.93
C TRP A 124 -5.43 -13.39 -5.09
N ASP A 125 -4.17 -13.01 -5.35
CA ASP A 125 -3.09 -13.95 -5.61
C ASP A 125 -2.69 -14.75 -4.36
N ILE A 126 -2.72 -14.13 -3.18
CA ILE A 126 -2.48 -14.80 -1.91
C ILE A 126 -3.66 -15.70 -1.55
N GLY A 127 -4.89 -15.18 -1.65
CA GLY A 127 -6.10 -15.94 -1.31
C GLY A 127 -6.33 -17.17 -2.20
N ARG A 128 -6.10 -17.04 -3.52
CA ARG A 128 -6.31 -18.14 -4.48
C ARG A 128 -5.38 -19.34 -4.27
N ARG A 129 -4.31 -19.19 -3.48
CA ARG A 129 -3.39 -20.29 -3.15
C ARG A 129 -4.04 -21.34 -2.26
N HIS A 130 -5.07 -20.95 -1.51
CA HIS A 130 -5.85 -21.81 -0.63
C HIS A 130 -7.09 -22.33 -1.35
N SER A 131 -7.88 -21.44 -1.94
CA SER A 131 -9.01 -21.82 -2.81
C SER A 131 -9.37 -20.68 -3.76
N ALA A 132 -9.98 -20.99 -4.91
CA ALA A 132 -10.46 -19.97 -5.83
C ALA A 132 -11.43 -18.99 -5.15
N THR A 133 -12.33 -19.51 -4.31
CA THR A 133 -13.28 -18.72 -3.52
C THR A 133 -12.58 -17.76 -2.56
N THR A 134 -11.56 -18.23 -1.83
CA THR A 134 -10.77 -17.37 -0.92
C THR A 134 -10.09 -16.23 -1.70
N GLY A 135 -9.56 -16.53 -2.90
CA GLY A 135 -8.98 -15.50 -3.77
C GLY A 135 -10.01 -14.46 -4.22
N VAL A 136 -11.20 -14.88 -4.63
CA VAL A 136 -12.28 -13.96 -5.01
C VAL A 136 -12.72 -13.10 -3.81
N LEU A 137 -12.95 -13.70 -2.63
CA LEU A 137 -13.36 -12.98 -1.43
C LEU A 137 -12.31 -11.96 -0.97
N ALA A 138 -11.04 -12.36 -0.91
CA ALA A 138 -9.94 -11.46 -0.56
C ALA A 138 -9.82 -10.31 -1.58
N GLY A 139 -9.97 -10.61 -2.87
CA GLY A 139 -10.00 -9.61 -3.93
C GLY A 139 -11.18 -8.65 -3.84
N ILE A 140 -12.39 -9.13 -3.49
CA ILE A 140 -13.56 -8.28 -3.26
C ILE A 140 -13.29 -7.33 -2.10
N VAL A 141 -12.83 -7.84 -0.95
CA VAL A 141 -12.49 -7.01 0.21
C VAL A 141 -11.45 -5.96 -0.16
N ALA A 142 -10.38 -6.35 -0.86
CA ALA A 142 -9.36 -5.40 -1.32
C ALA A 142 -9.89 -4.34 -2.30
N ALA A 143 -10.84 -4.71 -3.16
CA ALA A 143 -11.44 -3.81 -4.13
C ALA A 143 -12.43 -2.83 -3.48
N THR A 144 -13.23 -3.28 -2.51
CA THR A 144 -14.40 -2.54 -2.02
C THR A 144 -14.27 -2.00 -0.60
N TRP A 145 -13.30 -2.47 0.20
CA TRP A 145 -13.13 -1.97 1.57
C TRP A 145 -12.91 -0.45 1.54
N PHE A 146 -13.77 0.26 2.27
CA PHE A 146 -13.88 1.70 2.14
C PHE A 146 -12.57 2.43 2.44
N GLU A 147 -11.73 1.98 3.39
CA GLU A 147 -10.43 2.62 3.63
C GLU A 147 -9.45 2.41 2.49
N ILE A 148 -9.46 1.22 1.87
CA ILE A 148 -8.57 0.96 0.74
C ILE A 148 -9.01 1.80 -0.47
N VAL A 149 -10.32 1.96 -0.67
CA VAL A 149 -10.86 2.84 -1.72
C VAL A 149 -10.53 4.31 -1.41
N PHE A 150 -10.79 4.75 -0.18
CA PHE A 150 -10.62 6.13 0.27
C PHE A 150 -9.17 6.58 0.19
N PHE A 151 -8.25 5.79 0.73
CA PHE A 151 -6.82 6.12 0.73
C PHE A 151 -6.11 5.79 -0.59
N ALA A 152 -6.76 5.15 -1.57
CA ALA A 152 -6.13 4.81 -2.83
C ALA A 152 -5.63 6.04 -3.60
N ALA A 153 -6.39 7.13 -3.58
CA ALA A 153 -6.08 8.36 -4.28
C ALA A 153 -5.28 9.38 -3.44
N GLU A 154 -4.99 9.05 -2.18
CA GLU A 154 -4.27 9.95 -1.28
C GLU A 154 -2.77 9.89 -1.53
N THR A 155 -2.14 11.06 -1.72
CA THR A 155 -0.70 11.21 -1.98
C THR A 155 0.11 11.21 -0.68
N LEU A 156 -0.28 10.35 0.26
CA LEU A 156 0.36 10.18 1.56
C LEU A 156 1.38 9.04 1.51
N ALA A 157 2.42 9.10 2.35
CA ALA A 157 3.42 8.06 2.42
C ALA A 157 2.86 6.69 2.82
N GLU A 158 1.91 6.64 3.76
CA GLU A 158 1.39 5.39 4.31
C GLU A 158 0.58 4.60 3.27
N PRO A 159 -0.43 5.17 2.58
CA PRO A 159 -1.13 4.48 1.51
C PRO A 159 -0.18 4.05 0.39
N ILE A 160 0.72 4.94 -0.04
CA ILE A 160 1.70 4.62 -1.10
C ILE A 160 2.61 3.45 -0.68
N ALA A 161 3.09 3.42 0.57
CA ALA A 161 3.87 2.31 1.10
C ALA A 161 3.08 0.98 1.07
N VAL A 162 1.79 1.01 1.44
CA VAL A 162 0.92 -0.19 1.38
C VAL A 162 0.72 -0.68 -0.05
N THR A 163 0.60 0.23 -1.03
CA THR A 163 0.48 -0.17 -2.45
C THR A 163 1.69 -0.94 -2.95
N ALA A 164 2.88 -0.75 -2.36
CA ALA A 164 4.08 -1.54 -2.65
C ALA A 164 4.21 -2.78 -1.76
N PHE A 165 3.90 -2.66 -0.46
CA PHE A 165 4.09 -3.72 0.53
C PHE A 165 3.27 -4.98 0.21
N LEU A 166 1.99 -4.86 -0.15
CA LEU A 166 1.14 -6.02 -0.40
C LEU A 166 1.54 -6.78 -1.68
N PRO A 167 1.80 -6.12 -2.82
CA PRO A 167 2.41 -6.80 -3.97
C PRO A 167 3.76 -7.44 -3.66
N ALA A 168 4.61 -6.80 -2.85
CA ALA A 168 5.89 -7.38 -2.42
C ALA A 168 5.66 -8.71 -1.67
N ALA A 169 4.71 -8.71 -0.73
CA ALA A 169 4.33 -9.91 0.01
C ALA A 169 3.80 -11.01 -0.91
N ALA A 170 2.96 -10.67 -1.90
CA ALA A 170 2.47 -11.65 -2.88
C ALA A 170 3.62 -12.24 -3.72
N LEU A 171 4.54 -11.40 -4.21
CA LEU A 171 5.71 -11.86 -4.98
C LEU A 171 6.63 -12.76 -4.16
N LEU A 172 6.90 -12.39 -2.90
CA LEU A 172 7.79 -13.13 -1.99
C LEU A 172 7.23 -14.52 -1.64
N THR A 173 5.94 -14.57 -1.33
CA THR A 173 5.29 -15.80 -0.84
C THR A 173 4.90 -16.76 -1.98
N ALA A 174 5.07 -16.36 -3.25
CA ALA A 174 4.68 -17.17 -4.40
C ALA A 174 5.38 -18.55 -4.38
N ARG A 175 4.63 -19.62 -4.68
CA ARG A 175 5.20 -20.96 -4.81
C ARG A 175 6.29 -20.94 -5.88
N HIS A 176 7.51 -21.34 -5.50
CA HIS A 176 8.70 -21.30 -6.36
C HIS A 176 9.00 -19.89 -6.92
N ALA A 177 9.08 -18.88 -6.05
CA ALA A 177 9.50 -17.54 -6.43
C ALA A 177 10.91 -17.57 -7.08
N GLY A 178 10.97 -17.35 -8.39
CA GLY A 178 12.24 -17.24 -9.10
C GLY A 178 13.04 -15.99 -8.70
N PRO A 179 14.35 -15.94 -8.99
CA PRO A 179 15.24 -14.86 -8.59
C PRO A 179 14.72 -13.44 -8.88
N ARG A 180 14.18 -13.22 -10.10
CA ARG A 180 13.65 -11.91 -10.52
C ARG A 180 12.45 -11.47 -9.68
N ARG A 181 11.57 -12.40 -9.28
CA ARG A 181 10.41 -12.08 -8.42
C ARG A 181 10.85 -11.72 -7.01
N ILE A 182 11.86 -12.41 -6.49
CA ILE A 182 12.44 -12.10 -5.17
C ILE A 182 13.10 -10.71 -5.19
N ALA A 183 13.84 -10.38 -6.25
CA ALA A 183 14.38 -9.03 -6.41
C ALA A 183 13.27 -7.97 -6.52
N ALA A 184 12.21 -8.23 -7.30
CA ALA A 184 11.08 -7.31 -7.36
C ALA A 184 10.38 -7.13 -5.99
N ALA A 185 10.23 -8.20 -5.20
CA ALA A 185 9.73 -8.11 -3.83
C ALA A 185 10.65 -7.26 -2.93
N GLY A 186 11.97 -7.47 -3.02
CA GLY A 186 12.97 -6.69 -2.29
C GLY A 186 12.93 -5.21 -2.64
N ALA A 187 12.80 -4.88 -3.92
CA ALA A 187 12.63 -3.50 -4.40
C ALA A 187 11.38 -2.84 -3.81
N LEU A 188 10.24 -3.53 -3.86
CA LEU A 188 8.98 -3.00 -3.32
C LEU A 188 8.97 -2.89 -1.80
N PHE A 189 9.58 -3.84 -1.07
CA PHE A 189 9.75 -3.72 0.38
C PHE A 189 10.66 -2.55 0.75
N ALA A 190 11.77 -2.35 0.03
CA ALA A 190 12.65 -1.20 0.24
C ALA A 190 11.93 0.12 -0.06
N PHE A 191 11.14 0.18 -1.14
CA PHE A 191 10.31 1.34 -1.43
C PHE A 191 9.32 1.63 -0.30
N ALA A 192 8.59 0.62 0.19
CA ALA A 192 7.65 0.78 1.30
C ALA A 192 8.35 1.25 2.58
N ALA A 193 9.51 0.70 2.90
CA ALA A 193 10.33 1.09 4.05
C ALA A 193 10.88 2.53 3.93
N LEU A 194 11.33 2.94 2.75
CA LEU A 194 11.84 4.30 2.52
C LEU A 194 10.72 5.34 2.46
N ALA A 195 9.56 4.97 1.92
CA ALA A 195 8.37 5.81 1.99
C ALA A 195 7.91 5.97 3.44
N ARG A 196 7.94 4.89 4.23
CA ARG A 196 7.52 4.89 5.62
C ARG A 196 8.35 3.89 6.45
N PRO A 197 9.35 4.36 7.23
CA PRO A 197 10.31 3.51 7.96
C PRO A 197 9.69 2.44 8.87
N HIS A 198 8.49 2.70 9.41
CA HIS A 198 7.75 1.76 10.25
C HIS A 198 7.37 0.44 9.54
N TYR A 199 7.37 0.38 8.20
CA TYR A 199 7.15 -0.86 7.47
C TYR A 199 8.41 -1.74 7.35
N ALA A 200 9.61 -1.24 7.68
CA ALA A 200 10.82 -2.05 7.62
C ALA A 200 10.79 -3.26 8.59
N PRO A 201 10.43 -3.09 9.88
CA PRO A 201 10.24 -4.23 10.78
C PRO A 201 9.15 -5.20 10.31
N ALA A 202 8.06 -4.69 9.74
CA ALA A 202 6.97 -5.51 9.22
C ALA A 202 7.43 -6.38 8.03
N ALA A 203 8.21 -5.80 7.10
CA ALA A 203 8.79 -6.52 5.97
C ALA A 203 9.79 -7.58 6.45
N ALA A 204 10.66 -7.24 7.41
CA ALA A 204 11.64 -8.15 7.97
C ALA A 204 10.97 -9.38 8.62
N VAL A 205 9.97 -9.16 9.48
CA VAL A 205 9.24 -10.26 10.13
C VAL A 205 8.49 -11.13 9.11
N LEU A 206 7.89 -10.51 8.08
CA LEU A 206 7.27 -11.27 7.00
C LEU A 206 8.27 -12.22 6.33
N VAL A 207 9.43 -11.70 5.91
CA VAL A 207 10.49 -12.50 5.27
C VAL A 207 10.95 -13.63 6.20
N LEU A 208 11.23 -13.33 7.46
CA LEU A 208 11.71 -14.32 8.44
C LEU A 208 10.70 -15.44 8.69
N VAL A 209 9.41 -15.11 8.82
CA VAL A 209 8.35 -16.09 9.05
C VAL A 209 8.15 -16.97 7.81
N GLU A 210 8.11 -16.37 6.62
CA GLU A 210 7.87 -17.09 5.37
C GLU A 210 9.05 -17.96 4.95
N TRP A 211 10.28 -17.49 5.18
CA TRP A 211 11.50 -18.23 4.86
C TRP A 211 12.09 -19.00 6.05
N ARG A 212 11.35 -19.20 7.14
CA ARG A 212 11.83 -19.90 8.36
C ARG A 212 12.51 -21.26 8.12
N ARG A 213 12.19 -21.94 7.01
CA ARG A 213 12.80 -23.22 6.60
C ARG A 213 13.97 -23.08 5.62
N ASP A 214 14.07 -21.92 4.95
CA ASP A 214 15.01 -21.62 3.88
C ASP A 214 15.91 -20.42 4.25
N LEU A 215 16.09 -20.12 5.56
CA LEU A 215 16.79 -18.91 6.03
C LEU A 215 18.25 -18.83 5.56
N PHE A 216 18.88 -19.98 5.29
CA PHE A 216 20.27 -20.06 4.84
C PHE A 216 20.42 -20.10 3.31
N ASP A 217 19.33 -19.92 2.54
CA ASP A 217 19.40 -19.80 1.09
C ASP A 217 19.99 -18.43 0.71
N GLY A 218 21.31 -18.38 0.59
CA GLY A 218 22.05 -17.16 0.26
C GLY A 218 21.65 -16.56 -1.09
N LYS A 219 21.17 -17.37 -2.05
CA LYS A 219 20.71 -16.87 -3.35
C LYS A 219 19.42 -16.07 -3.21
N ARG A 220 18.49 -16.52 -2.38
CA ARG A 220 17.25 -15.78 -2.10
C ARG A 220 17.55 -14.44 -1.42
N TRP A 221 18.40 -14.45 -0.41
CA TRP A 221 18.84 -13.21 0.25
C TRP A 221 19.56 -12.26 -0.71
N ALA A 222 20.49 -12.77 -1.52
CA ALA A 222 21.19 -11.96 -2.50
C ALA A 222 20.23 -11.28 -3.48
N MET A 223 19.21 -11.98 -3.98
CA MET A 223 18.21 -11.39 -4.88
C MET A 223 17.32 -10.37 -4.17
N LEU A 224 16.88 -10.66 -2.94
CA LEU A 224 16.07 -9.74 -2.14
C LEU A 224 16.83 -8.44 -1.88
N LEU A 225 18.09 -8.57 -1.44
CA LEU A 225 18.98 -7.44 -1.18
C LEU A 225 19.35 -6.70 -2.46
N ALA A 226 19.57 -7.38 -3.58
CA ALA A 226 19.84 -6.71 -4.86
C ALA A 226 18.68 -5.80 -5.29
N GLY A 227 17.44 -6.27 -5.15
CA GLY A 227 16.25 -5.45 -5.39
C GLY A 227 16.15 -4.28 -4.42
N ALA A 228 16.36 -4.53 -3.13
CA ALA A 228 16.31 -3.50 -2.10
C ALA A 228 17.37 -2.40 -2.31
N LEU A 229 18.61 -2.82 -2.62
CA LEU A 229 19.73 -1.93 -2.89
C LEU A 229 19.51 -1.09 -4.15
N ALA A 230 18.86 -1.62 -5.19
CA ALA A 230 18.54 -0.85 -6.38
C ALA A 230 17.62 0.35 -6.06
N VAL A 231 16.60 0.14 -5.22
CA VAL A 231 15.68 1.22 -4.80
C VAL A 231 16.35 2.16 -3.81
N ALA A 232 17.15 1.63 -2.88
CA ALA A 232 17.94 2.45 -1.97
C ALA A 232 18.92 3.36 -2.74
N ALA A 233 19.62 2.82 -3.74
CA ALA A 233 20.51 3.59 -4.61
C ALA A 233 19.75 4.68 -5.37
N ALA A 234 18.56 4.38 -5.92
CA ALA A 234 17.72 5.39 -6.57
C ALA A 234 17.33 6.51 -5.60
N SER A 235 16.91 6.17 -4.37
CA SER A 235 16.61 7.17 -3.33
C SER A 235 17.84 7.98 -2.95
N ALA A 236 19.01 7.35 -2.83
CA ALA A 236 20.26 8.03 -2.51
C ALA A 236 20.69 9.00 -3.61
N ILE A 237 20.49 8.64 -4.89
CA ILE A 237 20.72 9.53 -6.03
C ILE A 237 19.80 10.74 -5.96
N VAL A 238 18.53 10.55 -5.59
CA VAL A 238 17.58 11.67 -5.42
C VAL A 238 18.06 12.62 -4.32
N ASP A 239 18.51 12.11 -3.17
CA ASP A 239 19.04 12.94 -2.09
C ASP A 239 20.33 13.68 -2.53
N ALA A 240 21.26 12.96 -3.14
CA ALA A 240 22.55 13.50 -3.59
C ALA A 240 22.41 14.57 -4.68
N ALA A 241 21.46 14.39 -5.61
CA ALA A 241 21.14 15.39 -6.63
C ALA A 241 20.65 16.73 -6.04
N ARG A 242 20.31 16.74 -4.75
CA ARG A 242 19.88 17.93 -4.00
C ARG A 242 20.93 18.44 -3.03
N GLY A 243 22.15 17.94 -3.12
CA GLY A 243 23.24 18.29 -2.21
C GLY A 243 23.01 17.80 -0.78
N LEU A 244 22.12 16.82 -0.59
CA LEU A 244 21.85 16.22 0.72
C LEU A 244 22.69 14.96 0.91
N VAL A 245 23.04 14.69 2.16
CA VAL A 245 23.64 13.42 2.54
C VAL A 245 22.56 12.33 2.45
N PRO A 246 22.75 11.29 1.61
CA PRO A 246 21.77 10.22 1.46
C PRO A 246 21.34 9.63 2.80
N PHE A 247 20.03 9.43 2.98
CA PHE A 247 19.44 8.83 4.19
C PHE A 247 19.65 9.57 5.52
N ALA A 248 20.30 10.75 5.53
CA ALA A 248 20.45 11.55 6.76
C ALA A 248 19.09 11.90 7.39
N TRP A 249 18.06 12.02 6.56
CA TRP A 249 16.68 12.26 7.00
C TRP A 249 16.13 11.16 7.92
N ILE A 250 16.60 9.92 7.82
CA ILE A 250 16.17 8.82 8.71
C ILE A 250 16.64 9.09 10.13
N LEU A 251 17.91 9.47 10.28
CA LEU A 251 18.50 9.80 11.59
C LEU A 251 17.86 11.06 12.15
N GLY A 252 17.69 12.11 11.33
CA GLY A 252 17.01 13.33 11.75
C GLY A 252 15.55 13.07 12.16
N ASN A 253 14.84 12.20 11.46
CA ASN A 253 13.48 11.82 11.82
C ASN A 253 13.43 11.10 13.17
N PHE A 254 14.36 10.16 13.39
CA PHE A 254 14.48 9.45 14.67
C PHE A 254 14.80 10.41 15.82
N GLU A 255 15.77 11.30 15.63
CA GLU A 255 16.15 12.31 16.62
C GLU A 255 14.97 13.23 16.97
N GLN A 256 14.30 13.81 15.98
CA GLN A 256 13.18 14.72 16.23
C GLN A 256 11.98 14.03 16.89
N ASN A 257 11.62 12.82 16.44
CA ASN A 257 10.40 12.16 16.92
C ASN A 257 10.58 11.36 18.21
N ILE A 258 11.75 10.74 18.41
CA ILE A 258 12.01 9.87 19.57
C ILE A 258 12.78 10.62 20.65
N VAL A 259 13.85 11.35 20.29
CA VAL A 259 14.70 12.04 21.27
C VAL A 259 14.06 13.35 21.73
N HIS A 260 13.65 14.19 20.78
CA HIS A 260 13.03 15.49 21.09
C HIS A 260 11.52 15.43 21.34
N ASN A 261 10.92 14.25 21.15
CA ASN A 261 9.51 13.97 21.40
C ASN A 261 8.56 15.01 20.80
N VAL A 262 8.91 15.55 19.62
CA VAL A 262 8.14 16.62 18.95
C VAL A 262 6.72 16.15 18.66
N SER A 263 6.54 14.85 18.40
CA SER A 263 5.26 14.20 18.16
C SER A 263 4.31 14.30 19.38
N ALA A 264 4.81 14.26 20.62
CA ALA A 264 3.97 14.39 21.82
C ALA A 264 3.31 15.78 21.95
N ARG A 265 3.83 16.81 21.28
CA ARG A 265 3.22 18.16 21.25
C ARG A 265 1.85 18.16 20.57
N TYR A 266 1.56 17.15 19.76
CA TYR A 266 0.28 16.98 19.05
C TYR A 266 -0.71 16.08 19.84
N GLY A 267 -0.41 15.78 21.10
CA GLY A 267 -1.24 14.96 21.99
C GLY A 267 -0.79 13.50 22.06
N THR A 268 -1.17 12.84 23.15
CA THR A 268 -0.83 11.44 23.44
C THR A 268 -2.07 10.64 23.74
N PHE A 269 -2.10 9.39 23.27
CA PHE A 269 -3.22 8.48 23.47
C PHE A 269 -2.75 7.15 24.09
N PRO A 270 -3.62 6.45 24.85
CA PRO A 270 -3.31 5.14 25.41
C PRO A 270 -2.84 4.13 24.37
N ALA A 271 -2.08 3.10 24.79
CA ALA A 271 -1.56 2.08 23.89
C ALA A 271 -2.66 1.38 23.06
N LEU A 272 -3.84 1.17 23.65
CA LEU A 272 -4.98 0.49 22.99
C LEU A 272 -5.87 1.42 22.15
N ALA A 273 -5.51 2.69 21.94
CA ALA A 273 -6.35 3.64 21.22
C ALA A 273 -6.71 3.18 19.79
N TYR A 274 -5.79 2.52 19.08
CA TYR A 274 -6.08 1.95 17.76
C TYR A 274 -7.17 0.88 17.81
N VAL A 275 -7.23 0.06 18.86
CA VAL A 275 -8.29 -0.95 19.02
C VAL A 275 -9.64 -0.25 19.22
N ALA A 276 -9.69 0.78 20.06
CA ALA A 276 -10.90 1.57 20.27
C ALA A 276 -11.37 2.23 18.96
N TRP A 277 -10.47 2.84 18.20
CA TRP A 277 -10.80 3.44 16.92
C TRP A 277 -11.26 2.41 15.88
N PHE A 278 -10.64 1.23 15.80
CA PHE A 278 -11.15 0.16 14.93
C PHE A 278 -12.55 -0.27 15.33
N MET A 279 -12.85 -0.38 16.63
CA MET A 279 -14.22 -0.71 17.09
C MET A 279 -15.23 0.39 16.71
N GLU A 280 -14.86 1.66 16.83
CA GLU A 280 -15.71 2.79 16.44
C GLU A 280 -15.95 2.81 14.91
N VAL A 281 -14.87 2.68 14.15
CA VAL A 281 -14.84 2.92 12.70
C VAL A 281 -15.28 1.71 11.90
N TRP A 282 -14.80 0.52 12.25
CA TRP A 282 -15.17 -0.73 11.58
C TRP A 282 -16.48 -1.28 12.15
N SER A 283 -16.83 -0.90 13.38
CA SER A 283 -18.09 -1.30 14.02
C SER A 283 -18.32 -2.82 13.89
N TRP A 284 -19.47 -3.23 13.35
CA TRP A 284 -19.84 -4.64 13.15
C TRP A 284 -18.89 -5.42 12.22
N TRP A 285 -18.10 -4.74 11.38
CA TRP A 285 -17.11 -5.39 10.51
C TRP A 285 -15.92 -5.96 11.28
N MET A 286 -15.76 -5.60 12.56
CA MET A 286 -14.79 -6.26 13.45
C MET A 286 -15.07 -7.76 13.60
N VAL A 287 -16.34 -8.17 13.59
CA VAL A 287 -16.73 -9.59 13.76
C VAL A 287 -16.18 -10.46 12.62
N PRO A 288 -16.49 -10.20 11.34
CA PRO A 288 -15.92 -10.98 10.24
C PRO A 288 -14.40 -10.84 10.14
N ALA A 289 -13.81 -9.70 10.52
CA ALA A 289 -12.35 -9.54 10.55
C ALA A 289 -11.68 -10.47 11.57
N VAL A 290 -12.20 -10.52 12.80
CA VAL A 290 -11.69 -11.41 13.85
C VAL A 290 -11.89 -12.88 13.48
N ILE A 291 -13.07 -13.25 12.96
CA ILE A 291 -13.33 -14.61 12.46
C ILE A 291 -12.31 -14.96 11.35
N GLY A 292 -12.09 -14.05 10.40
CA GLY A 292 -11.11 -14.21 9.33
C GLY A 292 -9.69 -14.46 9.86
N ILE A 293 -9.27 -13.74 10.91
CA ILE A 293 -7.97 -13.97 11.56
C ILE A 293 -7.94 -15.34 12.26
N LEU A 294 -8.97 -15.67 13.06
CA LEU A 294 -9.03 -16.91 13.83
C LEU A 294 -8.96 -18.16 12.95
N TYR A 295 -9.60 -18.15 11.78
CA TYR A 295 -9.60 -19.29 10.85
C TYR A 295 -8.52 -19.17 9.76
N GLY A 296 -8.02 -17.97 9.48
CA GLY A 296 -7.10 -17.67 8.39
C GLY A 296 -5.64 -17.49 8.79
N TRP A 297 -5.29 -17.40 10.08
CA TRP A 297 -3.92 -17.08 10.49
C TRP A 297 -2.86 -18.08 9.98
N ARG A 298 -3.21 -19.37 9.87
CA ARG A 298 -2.30 -20.41 9.36
C ARG A 298 -2.09 -20.33 7.85
N GLN A 299 -3.01 -19.67 7.14
CA GLN A 299 -2.99 -19.53 5.69
C GLN A 299 -1.98 -18.46 5.22
N ALA A 300 -1.72 -17.45 6.06
CA ALA A 300 -0.76 -16.39 5.77
C ALA A 300 -0.08 -15.87 7.06
N PRO A 301 0.72 -16.70 7.75
CA PRO A 301 1.29 -16.35 9.05
C PRO A 301 2.25 -15.16 8.97
N GLY A 302 3.02 -15.00 7.88
CA GLY A 302 3.92 -13.86 7.72
C GLY A 302 3.19 -12.53 7.57
N LEU A 303 2.03 -12.50 6.90
CA LEU A 303 1.20 -11.30 6.80
C LEU A 303 0.58 -10.91 8.14
N LEU A 304 0.09 -11.89 8.90
CA LEU A 304 -0.43 -11.62 10.24
C LEU A 304 0.66 -11.10 11.17
N ALA A 305 1.86 -11.69 11.11
CA ALA A 305 3.00 -11.22 11.89
C ALA A 305 3.41 -9.80 11.51
N ALA A 306 3.44 -9.47 10.21
CA ALA A 306 3.72 -8.12 9.73
C ALA A 306 2.67 -7.09 10.21
N ALA A 307 1.38 -7.45 10.15
CA ALA A 307 0.29 -6.61 10.65
C ALA A 307 0.39 -6.39 12.17
N ALA A 308 0.66 -7.46 12.93
CA ALA A 308 0.82 -7.39 14.38
C ALA A 308 2.00 -6.50 14.78
N VAL A 309 3.17 -6.67 14.13
CA VAL A 309 4.35 -5.83 14.36
C VAL A 309 4.06 -4.37 14.05
N THR A 310 3.37 -4.10 12.94
CA THR A 310 2.96 -2.73 12.58
C THR A 310 2.08 -2.13 13.67
N LEU A 311 1.07 -2.86 14.13
CA LEU A 311 0.16 -2.39 15.17
C LEU A 311 0.90 -2.16 16.51
N VAL A 312 1.77 -3.08 16.92
CA VAL A 312 2.55 -2.97 18.16
C VAL A 312 3.45 -1.74 18.10
N ILE A 313 4.21 -1.55 17.02
CA ILE A 313 5.09 -0.38 16.87
C ILE A 313 4.31 0.93 16.99
N HIS A 314 3.17 1.05 16.30
CA HIS A 314 2.35 2.27 16.40
C HIS A 314 1.68 2.42 17.78
N SER A 315 1.35 1.31 18.45
CA SER A 315 0.75 1.34 19.80
C SER A 315 1.74 1.81 20.87
N LEU A 316 3.02 1.48 20.71
CA LEU A 316 4.10 1.87 21.61
C LEU A 316 4.46 3.36 21.49
N ILE A 317 4.16 3.99 20.35
CA ILE A 317 4.37 5.44 20.19
C ILE A 317 3.22 6.18 20.92
N PRO A 318 3.53 7.08 21.87
CA PRO A 318 2.49 7.80 22.63
C PRO A 318 1.59 8.66 21.74
N HIS A 319 2.18 9.33 20.74
CA HIS A 319 1.44 10.06 19.74
C HIS A 319 0.80 9.10 18.72
N LYS A 320 -0.50 9.28 18.48
CA LYS A 320 -1.28 8.43 17.57
C LYS A 320 -2.15 9.31 16.70
N GLU A 321 -2.14 9.01 15.41
CA GLU A 321 -3.03 9.63 14.44
C GLU A 321 -3.85 8.55 13.76
N TYR A 322 -5.16 8.76 13.68
CA TYR A 322 -6.04 8.00 12.82
C TYR A 322 -6.65 8.95 11.79
N ARG A 323 -6.09 8.91 10.58
CA ARG A 323 -6.31 9.93 9.53
C ARG A 323 -7.68 9.88 8.85
N ARG A 324 -8.63 9.15 9.43
CA ARG A 324 -10.05 9.15 9.03
C ARG A 324 -10.90 10.09 9.89
N THR A 325 -10.47 10.39 11.12
CA THR A 325 -11.25 11.19 12.08
C THR A 325 -10.77 12.63 12.09
N ARG A 326 -11.20 13.42 11.09
CA ARG A 326 -11.45 14.87 11.18
C ARG A 326 -12.47 15.27 10.12
#